data_AF-A0A395YPN7-F1
#
_entry.id   AF-A0A395YPN7-F1
#
_cell.length_a   1.000
_cell.length_b   1.000
_cell.length_c   1.000
_cell.angle_alpha   90.00
_cell.angle_beta   90.00
_cell.angle_gamma   90.00
#
_symmetry.space_group_name_H-M   'P 1'
#
loop_
_entity.id
_entity.type
_entity.pdbx_description
1 polymer ?
#
loop_
_entity_poly.entity_id
_entity_poly.type
_entity_poly.pdbx_seq_one_letter_code
_entity_poly.pdbx_strand_id
1 'polypeptide(L)'
;MKKTKIGISSYSYSYAVGFPGFTPPSPLDAFGLVDKAAELEVPVLQIGDNCPLDGLGQERLAALGDYAKRRGISIEVGTRGIKTDNLLRYIQIAAALHAPLLRVVLDTKDSRPDFDEIIQLLRCVLPELEKTDIVLGIENHDRFPARVFAQIVKTLDHPNVGIVLDTVNSFACEETTWQVVDELAKYTVNFHVKDFKIQRVENSMGCW
;
A
#
# COMPACT_ATOMS: atom_id res chain seq x y z
N MET A 1 6.89 24.00 0.38
CA MET A 1 5.97 22.86 0.16
C MET A 1 6.79 21.67 -0.30
N LYS A 2 6.69 20.50 0.34
CA LYS A 2 7.20 19.26 -0.28
C LYS A 2 6.42 19.06 -1.58
N LYS A 3 7.12 18.95 -2.71
CA LYS A 3 6.49 18.75 -4.02
C LYS A 3 5.85 17.36 -4.03
N THR A 4 4.59 17.25 -4.44
CA THR A 4 3.92 15.97 -4.67
C THR A 4 4.75 15.15 -5.64
N LYS A 5 5.05 13.90 -5.28
CA LYS A 5 5.74 12.95 -6.15
C LYS A 5 4.69 12.03 -6.79
N ILE A 6 4.82 11.82 -8.09
CA ILE A 6 4.01 10.86 -8.83
C ILE A 6 4.79 9.55 -8.91
N GLY A 7 4.08 8.44 -8.88
CA GLY A 7 4.68 7.11 -8.97
C GLY A 7 3.75 6.09 -9.58
N ILE A 8 4.28 4.89 -9.79
CA ILE A 8 3.51 3.71 -10.18
C ILE A 8 3.53 2.68 -9.07
N SER A 9 2.57 1.75 -9.10
CA SER A 9 2.52 0.61 -8.20
C SER A 9 2.78 -0.69 -8.96
N SER A 10 3.28 -1.72 -8.28
CA SER A 10 3.28 -3.09 -8.80
C SER A 10 1.88 -3.56 -9.24
N TYR A 11 0.81 -3.02 -8.65
CA TYR A 11 -0.56 -3.31 -9.09
C TYR A 11 -0.93 -2.69 -10.44
N SER A 12 -0.28 -1.60 -10.86
CA SER A 12 -0.41 -1.05 -12.22
C SER A 12 0.06 -2.04 -13.30
N TYR A 13 0.84 -3.05 -12.91
CA TYR A 13 1.39 -4.10 -13.76
C TYR A 13 0.93 -5.51 -13.35
N SER A 14 -0.25 -5.65 -12.74
CA SER A 14 -0.72 -6.93 -12.17
C SER A 14 -0.61 -8.13 -13.12
N TYR A 15 -0.93 -7.96 -14.41
CA TYR A 15 -0.75 -9.03 -15.40
C TYR A 15 0.72 -9.32 -15.76
N ALA A 16 1.59 -8.30 -15.76
CA ALA A 16 3.01 -8.51 -16.03
C ALA A 16 3.73 -9.12 -14.84
N VAL A 17 3.31 -8.79 -13.60
CA VAL A 17 3.84 -9.40 -12.37
C VAL A 17 3.29 -10.83 -12.19
N GLY A 18 2.00 -11.03 -12.46
CA GLY A 18 1.27 -12.24 -12.15
C GLY A 18 0.40 -12.08 -10.89
N PHE A 19 -0.58 -12.97 -10.74
CA PHE A 19 -1.52 -13.01 -9.61
C PHE A 19 -2.04 -14.44 -9.42
N PRO A 20 -2.66 -14.79 -8.27
CA PRO A 20 -3.17 -16.14 -8.05
C PRO A 20 -4.07 -16.62 -9.20
N GLY A 21 -3.66 -17.72 -9.87
CA GLY A 21 -4.34 -18.26 -11.04
C GLY A 21 -3.78 -17.80 -12.39
N PHE A 22 -2.80 -16.89 -12.43
CA PHE A 22 -2.14 -16.45 -13.64
C PHE A 22 -0.66 -16.13 -13.42
N THR A 23 0.22 -16.87 -14.09
CA THR A 23 1.66 -16.59 -14.16
C THR A 23 2.05 -16.26 -15.60
N PRO A 24 2.54 -15.05 -15.89
CA PRO A 24 3.00 -14.70 -17.23
C PRO A 24 4.27 -15.49 -17.60
N PRO A 25 4.55 -15.72 -18.90
CA PRO A 25 5.75 -16.45 -19.33
C PRO A 25 7.06 -15.80 -18.91
N SER A 26 7.07 -14.48 -18.76
CA SER A 26 8.19 -13.70 -18.25
C SER A 26 7.68 -12.72 -17.19
N PRO A 27 7.64 -13.13 -15.91
CA PRO A 27 7.17 -12.28 -14.83
C PRO A 27 8.05 -11.04 -14.63
N LEU A 28 7.39 -9.89 -14.53
CA LEU A 28 8.02 -8.62 -14.18
C LEU A 28 8.32 -8.61 -12.68
N ASP A 29 9.59 -8.67 -12.33
CA ASP A 29 10.06 -8.64 -10.94
C ASP A 29 10.26 -7.20 -10.42
N ALA A 30 10.70 -7.07 -9.16
CA ALA A 30 10.95 -5.79 -8.53
C ALA A 30 11.99 -4.93 -9.28
N PHE A 31 12.98 -5.53 -9.94
CA PHE A 31 13.99 -4.80 -10.73
C PHE A 31 13.38 -4.28 -12.03
N GLY A 32 12.59 -5.12 -12.72
CA GLY A 32 11.85 -4.71 -13.90
C GLY A 32 10.82 -3.61 -13.61
N LEU A 33 10.18 -3.62 -12.44
CA LEU A 33 9.31 -2.53 -12.00
C LEU A 33 10.06 -1.20 -11.81
N VAL A 34 11.30 -1.25 -11.30
CA VAL A 34 12.17 -0.06 -11.22
C VAL A 34 12.47 0.47 -12.62
N ASP A 35 12.74 -0.41 -13.59
CA ASP A 35 12.93 -0.01 -14.99
C ASP A 35 11.67 0.64 -15.56
N LYS A 36 10.47 0.13 -15.25
CA LYS A 36 9.21 0.76 -15.67
C LYS A 36 8.99 2.15 -15.07
N ALA A 37 9.32 2.35 -13.80
CA ALA A 37 9.23 3.67 -13.20
C ALA A 37 10.21 4.66 -13.87
N ALA A 38 11.42 4.20 -14.19
CA ALA A 38 12.43 5.01 -14.89
C ALA A 38 12.04 5.32 -16.34
N GLU A 39 11.51 4.34 -17.10
CA GLU A 39 11.00 4.52 -18.46
C GLU A 39 9.86 5.55 -18.53
N LEU A 40 9.01 5.59 -17.49
CA LEU A 40 7.90 6.55 -17.37
C LEU A 40 8.31 7.90 -16.77
N GLU A 41 9.58 8.08 -16.40
CA GLU A 41 10.11 9.28 -15.75
C GLU A 41 9.37 9.65 -14.44
N VAL A 42 8.84 8.65 -13.72
CA VAL A 42 8.18 8.86 -12.42
C VAL A 42 9.13 8.51 -11.27
N PRO A 43 9.31 9.40 -10.26
CA PRO A 43 10.35 9.24 -9.25
C PRO A 43 10.02 8.23 -8.13
N VAL A 44 8.82 7.63 -8.12
CA VAL A 44 8.37 6.73 -7.04
C VAL A 44 7.83 5.42 -7.61
N LEU A 45 8.22 4.31 -6.98
CA LEU A 45 7.66 2.98 -7.22
C LEU A 45 7.17 2.41 -5.89
N GLN A 46 5.89 2.09 -5.79
CA GLN A 46 5.35 1.34 -4.65
C GLN A 46 5.23 -0.15 -4.99
N ILE A 47 5.97 -1.01 -4.29
CA ILE A 47 5.95 -2.46 -4.50
C ILE A 47 5.03 -3.09 -3.45
N GLY A 48 3.83 -3.49 -3.86
CA GLY A 48 2.81 -4.11 -3.00
C GLY A 48 2.96 -5.63 -2.83
N ASP A 49 2.00 -6.22 -2.12
CA ASP A 49 1.96 -7.65 -1.77
C ASP A 49 1.83 -8.60 -2.98
N ASN A 50 1.45 -8.10 -4.15
CA ASN A 50 1.47 -8.88 -5.39
C ASN A 50 2.89 -9.12 -5.94
N CYS A 51 3.91 -8.44 -5.43
CA CYS A 51 5.32 -8.66 -5.73
C CYS A 51 6.11 -8.76 -4.41
N PRO A 52 5.96 -9.87 -3.65
CA PRO A 52 6.39 -9.97 -2.25
C PRO A 52 7.91 -9.83 -2.11
N LEU A 53 8.33 -8.83 -1.34
CA LEU A 53 9.74 -8.53 -1.09
C LEU A 53 10.35 -9.38 0.02
N ASP A 54 9.53 -9.99 0.86
CA ASP A 54 9.99 -10.82 1.97
C ASP A 54 10.58 -12.15 1.53
N GLY A 55 10.33 -12.58 0.29
CA GLY A 55 11.04 -13.69 -0.34
C GLY A 55 12.48 -13.36 -0.76
N LEU A 56 12.88 -12.09 -0.76
CA LEU A 56 14.23 -11.67 -1.12
C LEU A 56 15.17 -11.73 0.09
N GLY A 57 16.35 -12.30 -0.10
CA GLY A 57 17.42 -12.24 0.90
C GLY A 57 17.98 -10.81 1.05
N GLN A 58 18.66 -10.54 2.16
CA GLN A 58 19.19 -9.21 2.49
C GLN A 58 20.11 -8.64 1.40
N GLU A 59 20.99 -9.46 0.81
CA GLU A 59 21.85 -9.04 -0.30
C GLU A 59 21.05 -8.59 -1.53
N ARG A 60 19.94 -9.27 -1.82
CA ARG A 60 19.10 -8.95 -2.98
C ARG A 60 18.25 -7.69 -2.73
N LEU A 61 17.80 -7.48 -1.49
CA LEU A 61 17.15 -6.23 -1.08
C LEU A 61 18.12 -5.04 -1.20
N ALA A 62 19.34 -5.16 -0.68
CA ALA A 62 20.36 -4.13 -0.83
C ALA A 62 20.65 -3.82 -2.31
N ALA A 63 20.79 -4.86 -3.14
CA ALA A 63 20.98 -4.71 -4.58
C ALA A 63 19.80 -4.00 -5.28
N LEU A 64 18.56 -4.27 -4.85
CA LEU A 64 17.37 -3.59 -5.36
C LEU A 64 17.36 -2.10 -4.98
N GLY A 65 17.68 -1.78 -3.72
CA GLY A 65 17.79 -0.40 -3.24
C GLY A 65 18.84 0.40 -4.03
N ASP A 66 20.03 -0.18 -4.22
CA ASP A 66 21.10 0.42 -5.02
C ASP A 66 20.70 0.58 -6.50
N TYR A 67 19.98 -0.39 -7.05
CA TYR A 67 19.49 -0.34 -8.42
C TYR A 67 18.50 0.81 -8.62
N ALA A 68 17.50 0.93 -7.74
CA ALA A 68 16.54 2.01 -7.76
C ALA A 68 17.19 3.38 -7.58
N LYS A 69 18.14 3.49 -6.63
CA LYS A 69 18.90 4.72 -6.40
C LYS A 69 19.66 5.19 -7.63
N ARG A 70 20.34 4.29 -8.35
CA ARG A 70 21.06 4.62 -9.61
C ARG A 70 20.14 5.13 -10.71
N ARG A 71 18.85 4.82 -10.64
CA ARG A 71 17.81 5.26 -11.59
C ARG A 71 16.99 6.44 -11.10
N GLY A 72 17.30 6.98 -9.92
CA GLY A 72 16.55 8.09 -9.32
C GLY A 72 15.15 7.68 -8.85
N ILE A 73 14.92 6.39 -8.59
CA ILE A 73 13.63 5.86 -8.14
C ILE A 73 13.64 5.68 -6.62
N SER A 74 12.65 6.28 -5.96
CA SER A 74 12.36 6.04 -4.54
C SER A 74 11.40 4.87 -4.41
N ILE A 75 11.80 3.84 -3.67
CA ILE A 75 10.92 2.69 -3.39
C ILE A 75 10.02 3.00 -2.20
N GLU A 76 8.75 2.65 -2.30
CA GLU A 76 7.82 2.46 -1.20
C GLU A 76 7.47 0.96 -1.13
N VAL A 77 7.23 0.44 0.07
CA VAL A 77 6.98 -0.98 0.29
C VAL A 77 5.53 -1.19 0.69
N GLY A 78 4.92 -2.30 0.27
CA GLY A 78 3.57 -2.68 0.65
C GLY A 78 3.47 -4.14 1.06
N THR A 79 2.62 -4.41 2.05
CA THR A 79 2.28 -5.77 2.52
C THR A 79 0.79 -5.90 2.79
N ARG A 80 0.35 -7.12 3.12
CA ARG A 80 -1.01 -7.44 3.53
C ARG A 80 -0.99 -8.21 4.84
N GLY A 81 -1.87 -7.84 5.76
CA GLY A 81 -1.97 -8.40 7.10
C GLY A 81 -1.11 -7.65 8.12
N ILE A 82 -1.70 -7.41 9.29
CA ILE A 82 -1.12 -6.60 10.37
C ILE A 82 -0.60 -7.40 11.56
N LYS A 83 -0.35 -8.70 11.39
CA LYS A 83 0.33 -9.46 12.45
C LYS A 83 1.67 -8.80 12.75
N THR A 84 1.99 -8.66 14.05
CA THR A 84 3.15 -7.88 14.51
C THR A 84 4.46 -8.37 13.88
N ASP A 85 4.64 -9.67 13.75
CA ASP A 85 5.82 -10.29 13.12
C ASP A 85 5.94 -9.91 11.63
N ASN A 86 4.83 -9.93 10.88
CA ASN A 86 4.82 -9.49 9.49
C ASN A 86 5.19 -8.02 9.36
N LEU A 87 4.59 -7.15 10.17
CA LEU A 87 4.87 -5.73 10.14
C LEU A 87 6.33 -5.41 10.51
N LEU A 88 6.87 -6.02 11.57
CA LEU A 88 8.27 -5.84 11.96
C LEU A 88 9.23 -6.28 10.85
N ARG A 89 8.93 -7.41 10.18
CA ARG A 89 9.71 -7.87 9.03
C ARG A 89 9.67 -6.86 7.87
N TYR A 90 8.50 -6.35 7.54
CA TYR A 90 8.35 -5.38 6.46
C TYR A 90 8.91 -3.99 6.79
N ILE A 91 8.95 -3.60 8.06
CA ILE A 91 9.68 -2.41 8.52
C ILE A 91 11.20 -2.58 8.28
N GLN A 92 11.76 -3.76 8.57
CA GLN A 92 13.17 -4.05 8.27
C GLN A 92 13.46 -4.04 6.77
N ILE A 93 12.55 -4.60 5.94
CA ILE A 93 12.67 -4.55 4.48
C ILE A 93 12.63 -3.11 3.97
N ALA A 94 11.68 -2.31 4.46
CA ALA A 94 11.57 -0.90 4.13
C ALA A 94 12.85 -0.13 4.54
N ALA A 95 13.40 -0.39 5.73
CA ALA A 95 14.64 0.22 6.18
C ALA A 95 15.84 -0.16 5.28
N ALA A 96 15.96 -1.43 4.87
CA ALA A 96 17.00 -1.89 3.95
C ALA A 96 16.91 -1.26 2.56
N LEU A 97 15.70 -0.90 2.12
CA LEU A 97 15.43 -0.23 0.86
C LEU A 97 15.42 1.31 0.98
N HIS A 98 15.64 1.86 2.17
CA HIS A 98 15.45 3.28 2.47
C HIS A 98 14.06 3.82 2.07
N ALA A 99 13.04 2.97 2.18
CA ALA A 99 11.68 3.30 1.82
C ALA A 99 11.05 4.19 2.91
N PRO A 100 10.47 5.35 2.56
CA PRO A 100 9.86 6.25 3.53
C PRO A 100 8.47 5.80 4.00
N LEU A 101 7.84 4.86 3.27
CA LEU A 101 6.47 4.43 3.47
C LEU A 101 6.38 2.90 3.43
N LEU A 102 5.69 2.34 4.42
CA LEU A 102 5.15 0.99 4.41
C LEU A 102 3.62 1.05 4.28
N ARG A 103 3.07 0.62 3.15
CA ARG A 103 1.64 0.44 2.95
C ARG A 103 1.18 -0.90 3.54
N VAL A 104 0.05 -0.93 4.24
CA VAL A 104 -0.59 -2.18 4.66
C VAL A 104 -2.08 -2.21 4.34
N VAL A 105 -2.54 -3.37 3.87
CA VAL A 105 -3.96 -3.75 3.91
C VAL A 105 -4.20 -4.60 5.14
N LEU A 106 -5.20 -4.24 5.95
CA LEU A 106 -5.44 -4.85 7.27
C LEU A 106 -5.73 -6.36 7.18
N ASP A 107 -6.60 -6.74 6.24
CA ASP A 107 -7.14 -8.09 6.15
C ASP A 107 -6.30 -9.00 5.23
N THR A 108 -6.18 -10.25 5.63
CA THR A 108 -5.72 -11.35 4.77
C THR A 108 -6.89 -12.30 4.46
N LYS A 109 -6.64 -13.32 3.64
CA LYS A 109 -7.62 -14.39 3.41
C LYS A 109 -8.04 -15.11 4.69
N ASP A 110 -7.09 -15.26 5.63
CA ASP A 110 -7.23 -16.10 6.82
C ASP A 110 -7.34 -15.28 8.12
N SER A 111 -7.30 -13.96 8.05
CA SER A 111 -7.34 -13.07 9.22
C SER A 111 -8.08 -11.77 8.89
N ARG A 112 -9.09 -11.46 9.70
CA ARG A 112 -9.94 -10.26 9.61
C ARG A 112 -10.09 -9.65 11.01
N PRO A 113 -9.05 -8.98 11.52
CA PRO A 113 -9.05 -8.50 12.90
C PRO A 113 -10.15 -7.46 13.12
N ASP A 114 -10.77 -7.46 14.29
CA ASP A 114 -11.70 -6.40 14.65
C ASP A 114 -10.96 -5.10 15.01
N PHE A 115 -11.71 -4.04 15.34
CA PHE A 115 -11.11 -2.74 15.65
C PHE A 115 -10.13 -2.81 16.82
N ASP A 116 -10.47 -3.49 17.91
CA ASP A 116 -9.63 -3.55 19.10
C ASP A 116 -8.36 -4.37 18.85
N GLU A 117 -8.49 -5.48 18.12
CA GLU A 117 -7.34 -6.28 17.67
C GLU A 117 -6.42 -5.47 16.75
N ILE A 118 -6.96 -4.68 15.82
CA ILE A 118 -6.16 -3.78 14.97
C ILE A 118 -5.34 -2.82 15.81
N ILE A 119 -5.97 -2.13 16.77
CA ILE A 119 -5.27 -1.17 17.64
C ILE A 119 -4.18 -1.86 18.45
N GLN A 120 -4.45 -3.04 19.01
CA GLN A 120 -3.47 -3.80 19.78
C GLN A 120 -2.27 -4.19 18.92
N LEU A 121 -2.49 -4.78 17.75
CA LEU A 121 -1.43 -5.24 16.84
C LEU A 121 -0.57 -4.08 16.32
N LEU A 122 -1.20 -2.96 15.95
CA LEU A 122 -0.50 -1.78 15.43
C LEU A 122 0.30 -1.05 16.51
N ARG A 123 -0.20 -1.00 17.76
CA ARG A 123 0.56 -0.43 18.90
C ARG A 123 1.90 -1.12 19.12
N CYS A 124 1.96 -2.43 18.89
CA CYS A 124 3.20 -3.21 19.07
C CYS A 124 4.34 -2.80 18.13
N VAL A 125 4.04 -2.15 16.99
CA VAL A 125 5.07 -1.76 16.01
C VAL A 125 5.40 -0.27 16.01
N LEU A 126 4.65 0.56 16.74
CA LEU A 126 4.90 2.01 16.81
C LEU A 126 6.34 2.37 17.22
N PRO A 127 6.97 1.72 18.22
CA PRO A 127 8.34 2.04 18.60
C PRO A 127 9.36 1.78 17.47
N GLU A 128 9.14 0.75 16.65
CA GLU A 128 10.05 0.47 15.53
C GLU A 128 9.81 1.44 14.37
N LEU A 129 8.57 1.88 14.13
CA LEU A 129 8.27 2.94 13.16
C LEU A 129 8.96 4.26 13.52
N GLU A 130 8.89 4.66 14.80
CA GLU A 130 9.56 5.87 15.29
C GLU A 130 11.08 5.77 15.15
N LYS A 131 11.67 4.64 15.56
CA LYS A 131 13.12 4.39 15.46
C LYS A 131 13.64 4.40 14.02
N THR A 132 12.84 3.91 13.07
CA THR A 132 13.22 3.82 11.65
C THR A 132 12.80 5.03 10.81
N ASP A 133 12.01 5.93 11.39
CA ASP A 133 11.35 7.06 10.69
C ASP A 133 10.53 6.62 9.46
N ILE A 134 9.95 5.42 9.51
CA ILE A 134 9.10 4.87 8.45
C ILE A 134 7.65 5.22 8.75
N VAL A 135 6.93 5.76 7.76
CA VAL A 135 5.50 6.00 7.87
C VAL A 135 4.73 4.72 7.53
N LEU A 136 3.88 4.26 8.43
CA LEU A 136 2.88 3.22 8.17
C LEU A 136 1.63 3.85 7.57
N GLY A 137 1.36 3.54 6.30
CA GLY A 137 0.12 3.91 5.63
C GLY A 137 -0.88 2.76 5.65
N ILE A 138 -2.04 2.97 6.28
CA ILE A 138 -3.14 2.01 6.28
C ILE A 138 -4.01 2.29 5.05
N GLU A 139 -4.11 1.34 4.13
CA GLU A 139 -4.96 1.50 2.95
C GLU A 139 -6.43 1.30 3.31
N ASN A 140 -7.31 2.24 2.90
CA ASN A 140 -8.74 1.99 2.95
C ASN A 140 -9.09 0.90 1.94
N HIS A 141 -9.52 -0.27 2.43
CA HIS A 141 -9.77 -1.44 1.62
C HIS A 141 -11.02 -2.19 2.09
N ASP A 142 -11.92 -2.47 1.14
CA ASP A 142 -13.15 -3.27 1.12
C ASP A 142 -14.09 -3.32 2.33
N ARG A 143 -13.60 -3.68 3.51
CA ARG A 143 -14.44 -4.15 4.62
C ARG A 143 -14.98 -3.03 5.51
N PHE A 144 -14.19 -1.98 5.72
CA PHE A 144 -14.53 -0.92 6.67
C PHE A 144 -14.91 0.38 5.96
N PRO A 145 -15.93 1.09 6.47
CA PRO A 145 -16.21 2.44 5.99
C PRO A 145 -15.08 3.38 6.39
N ALA A 146 -14.89 4.46 5.63
CA ALA A 146 -13.85 5.46 5.82
C ALA A 146 -13.74 5.96 7.26
N ARG A 147 -14.88 6.17 7.94
CA ARG A 147 -14.91 6.61 9.35
C ARG A 147 -14.16 5.70 10.31
N VAL A 148 -14.10 4.39 10.05
CA VAL A 148 -13.37 3.43 10.89
C VAL A 148 -11.86 3.58 10.70
N PHE A 149 -11.39 3.79 9.47
CA PHE A 149 -9.99 4.09 9.19
C PHE A 149 -9.55 5.41 9.86
N ALA A 150 -10.39 6.46 9.78
CA ALA A 150 -10.16 7.70 10.51
C ALA A 150 -10.09 7.48 12.02
N GLN A 151 -10.96 6.62 12.58
CA GLN A 151 -10.95 6.28 13.99
C GLN A 151 -9.67 5.53 14.38
N ILE A 152 -9.18 4.59 13.55
CA ILE A 152 -7.92 3.87 13.79
C ILE A 152 -6.76 4.87 13.95
N VAL A 153 -6.60 5.80 13.00
CA VAL A 153 -5.53 6.81 13.05
C VAL A 153 -5.67 7.71 14.27
N LYS A 154 -6.88 8.20 14.58
CA LYS A 154 -7.14 9.00 15.79
C LYS A 154 -6.83 8.26 17.09
N THR A 155 -7.10 6.95 17.14
CA THR A 155 -6.89 6.14 18.35
C THR A 155 -5.42 5.76 18.55
N LEU A 156 -4.67 5.58 17.46
CA LEU A 156 -3.23 5.36 17.53
C LEU A 156 -2.46 6.64 17.84
N ASP A 157 -2.93 7.80 17.36
CA ASP A 157 -2.39 9.14 17.61
C ASP A 157 -0.86 9.20 17.51
N HIS A 158 -0.33 8.73 16.37
CA HIS A 158 1.11 8.58 16.17
C HIS A 158 1.56 9.27 14.87
N PRO A 159 2.66 10.05 14.88
CA PRO A 159 3.09 10.85 13.72
C PRO A 159 3.50 10.00 12.51
N ASN A 160 3.98 8.78 12.73
CA ASN A 160 4.34 7.85 11.68
C ASN A 160 3.18 6.93 11.23
N VAL A 161 1.92 7.25 11.56
CA VAL A 161 0.75 6.49 11.10
C VAL A 161 -0.20 7.39 10.34
N GLY A 162 -0.62 6.95 9.15
CA GLY A 162 -1.59 7.66 8.33
C GLY A 162 -2.36 6.74 7.41
N ILE A 163 -3.03 7.34 6.43
CA ILE A 163 -3.88 6.66 5.46
C ILE A 163 -3.20 6.63 4.09
N VAL A 164 -3.22 5.46 3.45
CA VAL A 164 -3.08 5.35 2.00
C VAL A 164 -4.49 5.43 1.42
N LEU A 165 -4.86 6.61 0.92
CA LEU A 165 -6.21 6.86 0.46
C LEU A 165 -6.36 6.35 -0.98
N ASP A 166 -7.21 5.36 -1.19
CA ASP A 166 -7.60 4.80 -2.46
C ASP A 166 -8.99 5.28 -2.87
N THR A 167 -9.11 5.81 -4.09
CA THR A 167 -10.35 6.43 -4.58
C THR A 167 -11.47 5.44 -4.91
N VAL A 168 -11.18 4.14 -4.97
CA VAL A 168 -12.09 3.11 -5.50
C VAL A 168 -12.38 2.00 -4.51
N ASN A 169 -11.44 1.61 -3.65
CA ASN A 169 -11.65 0.44 -2.77
C ASN A 169 -12.88 0.56 -1.84
N SER A 170 -13.26 1.78 -1.44
CA SER A 170 -14.41 2.02 -0.56
C SER A 170 -15.78 1.85 -1.24
N PHE A 171 -15.84 1.57 -2.55
CA PHE A 171 -17.10 1.21 -3.21
C PHE A 171 -17.73 -0.06 -2.63
N ALA A 172 -16.91 -0.98 -2.10
CA ALA A 172 -17.39 -2.17 -1.40
C ALA A 172 -18.20 -1.84 -0.13
N CYS A 173 -18.05 -0.62 0.41
CA CYS A 173 -18.79 -0.08 1.53
C CYS A 173 -19.89 0.92 1.12
N GLU A 174 -20.20 1.00 -0.18
CA GLU A 174 -21.19 1.95 -0.75
C GLU A 174 -20.84 3.43 -0.50
N GLU A 175 -19.57 3.74 -0.25
CA GLU A 175 -19.09 5.12 -0.07
C GLU A 175 -18.63 5.70 -1.41
N THR A 176 -19.08 6.91 -1.72
CA THR A 176 -18.57 7.68 -2.86
C THR A 176 -17.14 8.14 -2.59
N THR A 177 -16.36 8.34 -3.65
CA THR A 177 -14.99 8.89 -3.55
C THR A 177 -14.95 10.20 -2.74
N TRP A 178 -15.96 11.07 -2.87
CA TRP A 178 -16.00 12.34 -2.12
C TRP A 178 -16.22 12.13 -0.62
N GLN A 179 -17.09 11.19 -0.22
CA GLN A 179 -17.26 10.86 1.20
C GLN A 179 -15.95 10.33 1.81
N VAL A 180 -15.22 9.49 1.07
CA VAL A 180 -13.93 8.95 1.50
C VAL A 180 -12.89 10.05 1.62
N VAL A 181 -12.82 10.95 0.63
CA VAL A 181 -11.89 12.10 0.62
C VAL A 181 -12.19 13.05 1.78
N ASP A 182 -13.45 13.42 2.01
CA ASP A 182 -13.85 14.31 3.10
C ASP A 182 -13.46 13.76 4.48
N GLU A 183 -13.57 12.44 4.67
CA GLU A 183 -13.22 11.79 5.94
C GLU A 183 -11.70 11.60 6.11
N LEU A 184 -11.00 11.19 5.05
CA LEU A 184 -9.62 10.67 5.14
C LEU A 184 -8.52 11.61 4.65
N ALA A 185 -8.82 12.66 3.88
CA ALA A 185 -7.80 13.51 3.25
C ALA A 185 -6.80 14.10 4.27
N LYS A 186 -7.27 14.51 5.45
CA LYS A 186 -6.43 15.07 6.52
C LYS A 186 -5.46 14.07 7.16
N TYR A 187 -5.71 12.77 7.02
CA TYR A 187 -4.84 11.71 7.54
C TYR A 187 -3.96 11.09 6.44
N THR A 188 -4.06 11.58 5.21
CA THR A 188 -3.48 10.93 4.04
C THR A 188 -1.98 11.17 3.95
N VAL A 189 -1.22 10.08 3.87
CA VAL A 189 0.24 10.07 3.67
C VAL A 189 0.63 9.59 2.27
N ASN A 190 -0.28 8.89 1.59
CA ASN A 190 -0.12 8.42 0.21
C ASN A 190 -1.50 8.35 -0.46
N PHE A 191 -1.59 8.64 -1.76
CA PHE A 191 -2.86 8.73 -2.49
C PHE A 191 -2.83 7.87 -3.75
N HIS A 192 -3.67 6.82 -3.76
CA HIS A 192 -3.86 5.93 -4.89
C HIS A 192 -4.99 6.46 -5.77
N VAL A 193 -4.62 6.93 -6.97
CA VAL A 193 -5.57 7.40 -7.97
C VAL A 193 -5.95 6.26 -8.89
N LYS A 194 -7.21 5.88 -8.84
CA LYS A 194 -7.82 4.91 -9.75
C LYS A 194 -9.11 5.51 -10.32
N ASP A 195 -9.37 5.22 -11.60
CA ASP A 195 -10.59 5.60 -12.28
C ASP A 195 -11.44 4.35 -12.56
N PHE A 196 -12.76 4.53 -12.63
CA PHE A 196 -13.72 3.47 -12.85
C PHE A 196 -14.97 4.05 -13.51
N LYS A 197 -15.74 3.18 -14.18
CA LYS A 197 -17.01 3.56 -14.80
C LYS A 197 -18.08 2.60 -14.33
N ILE A 198 -19.10 3.14 -13.68
CA ILE A 198 -20.30 2.37 -13.30
C ILE A 198 -21.31 2.48 -14.42
N GLN A 199 -21.83 1.35 -14.90
CA GLN A 199 -22.89 1.32 -15.89
C GLN A 199 -24.11 0.55 -15.38
N ARG A 200 -25.30 1.10 -15.62
CA ARG A 200 -26.56 0.41 -15.32
C ARG A 200 -26.69 -0.82 -16.23
N VAL A 201 -27.12 -1.94 -15.66
CA VAL A 201 -27.58 -3.07 -16.47
C VAL A 201 -28.93 -2.72 -17.08
N GLU A 202 -29.00 -2.61 -18.40
CA GLU A 202 -30.18 -2.08 -19.13
C GLU A 202 -31.50 -2.76 -18.74
N ASN A 203 -31.46 -4.05 -18.41
CA ASN A 203 -32.66 -4.87 -18.16
C ASN A 203 -32.65 -5.60 -16.80
N SER A 204 -31.87 -5.14 -15.82
CA SER A 204 -31.82 -5.74 -14.49
C SER A 204 -31.80 -4.68 -13.38
N MET A 205 -32.01 -5.12 -12.14
CA MET A 205 -31.60 -4.34 -10.97
C MET A 205 -30.09 -4.49 -10.78
N GLY A 206 -29.37 -3.37 -10.64
CA GLY A 206 -27.93 -3.36 -10.36
C GLY A 206 -27.08 -2.60 -11.38
N CYS A 207 -25.79 -2.53 -11.09
CA CYS A 207 -24.75 -1.93 -11.94
C CYS A 207 -23.60 -2.91 -12.16
N TRP A 208 -22.84 -2.71 -13.24
CA TRP A 208 -21.52 -3.32 -13.50
C TRP A 208 -20.44 -2.25 -13.45
#